data_AF-A0A9D6KMU3-F1
#
_entry.id   AF-A0A9D6KMU3-F1
#
_cell.length_a   1.000
_cell.length_b   1.000
_cell.length_c   1.000
_cell.angle_alpha   90.00
_cell.angle_beta   90.00
_cell.angle_gamma   90.00
#
_symmetry.space_group_name_H-M   'P 1'
#
loop_
_entity.id
_entity.type
_entity.pdbx_description
1 polymer ?
#
loop_
_entity_poly.entity_id
_entity_poly.type
_entity_poly.pdbx_seq_one_letter_code
_entity_poly.pdbx_strand_id
1 'polypeptide(L)' 'MANQLGKRYLCATCGTEALCNKPGTGAVECCGQEMKIKEAKPLPSSD' A
#
# COMPACT_ATOMS: atom_id res chain seq x y z
N MET A 1 -1.78 -11.21 -2.59
CA MET A 1 -0.59 -11.27 -1.68
C MET A 1 -1.00 -11.08 -0.22
N ALA A 2 -0.19 -11.50 0.76
CA ALA A 2 -0.39 -11.10 2.16
C ALA A 2 -0.11 -9.61 2.36
N ASN A 3 -0.94 -8.92 3.14
CA ASN A 3 -0.74 -7.51 3.43
C ASN A 3 0.41 -7.30 4.43
N GLN A 4 1.14 -6.20 4.28
CA GLN A 4 2.36 -5.93 5.05
C GLN A 4 2.16 -4.76 6.01
N LEU A 5 2.48 -5.00 7.28
CA LEU A 5 2.46 -3.97 8.32
C LEU A 5 3.35 -2.78 7.94
N GLY A 6 2.83 -1.57 8.10
CA GLY A 6 3.55 -0.32 7.83
C GLY A 6 3.65 0.03 6.34
N LYS A 7 3.12 -0.79 5.43
CA LYS A 7 3.05 -0.45 4.00
C LYS A 7 1.78 0.35 3.71
N ARG A 8 1.92 1.33 2.83
CA ARG A 8 0.80 2.08 2.25
C ARG A 8 0.39 1.40 0.95
N TYR A 9 -0.90 1.23 0.76
CA TYR A 9 -1.51 0.69 -0.44
C TYR A 9 -2.24 1.83 -1.14
N LEU A 10 -2.12 1.90 -2.46
CA LEU A 10 -2.76 2.89 -3.31
C LEU A 10 -3.71 2.18 -4.28
N CYS A 11 -4.95 2.65 -4.34
CA CYS A 11 -5.90 2.24 -5.35
C CYS A 11 -5.63 3.00 -6.64
N ALA A 12 -5.41 2.29 -7.74
CA ALA A 12 -5.21 2.90 -9.06
C ALA A 12 -6.50 3.47 -9.67
N THR A 13 -7.67 3.06 -9.17
CA THR A 13 -8.99 3.42 -9.72
C THR A 13 -9.52 4.73 -9.13
N CYS A 14 -9.50 4.85 -7.81
CA CYS A 14 -10.05 6.03 -7.10
C CYS A 14 -8.97 6.90 -6.42
N GLY A 15 -7.71 6.46 -6.40
CA GLY A 15 -6.62 7.16 -5.72
C GLY A 15 -6.59 7.00 -4.20
N THR A 16 -7.46 6.16 -3.61
CA THR A 16 -7.49 5.93 -2.16
C THR A 16 -6.19 5.34 -1.63
N GLU A 17 -5.74 5.83 -0.49
CA GLU A 17 -4.56 5.35 0.22
C GLU A 17 -4.95 4.64 1.52
N ALA A 18 -4.47 3.41 1.71
CA ALA A 18 -4.70 2.62 2.93
C ALA A 18 -3.36 2.25 3.58
N LEU A 19 -3.20 2.48 4.88
CA LEU A 19 -2.04 2.05 5.65
C LEU A 19 -2.36 0.75 6.37
N CYS A 20 -1.61 -0.32 6.11
CA CYS A 20 -1.75 -1.56 6.87
C CYS A 20 -1.14 -1.39 8.26
N ASN A 21 -1.98 -1.30 9.29
CA ASN A 21 -1.56 -1.22 10.70
C ASN A 21 -1.50 -2.59 11.40
N LYS A 22 -1.96 -3.65 10.74
CA LYS A 22 -1.88 -5.04 11.17
C LYS A 22 -1.65 -5.93 9.95
N PRO A 23 -0.69 -6.87 10.00
CA PRO A 23 -0.46 -7.81 8.91
C PRO A 23 -1.57 -8.86 8.87
N GLY A 24 -1.82 -9.40 7.69
CA GLY A 24 -2.84 -10.38 7.40
C GLY A 24 -2.50 -11.14 6.13
N THR A 25 -3.05 -12.34 5.98
CA THR A 25 -2.72 -13.25 4.87
C THR A 25 -3.42 -12.87 3.56
N GLY A 26 -4.44 -12.02 3.62
CA GLY A 26 -5.18 -11.52 2.47
C GLY A 26 -4.59 -10.25 1.86
N ALA A 27 -4.99 -9.98 0.63
CA ALA A 27 -4.64 -8.76 -0.08
C ALA A 27 -5.58 -7.61 0.29
N VAL A 28 -5.14 -6.38 0.04
CA VAL A 28 -5.99 -5.21 0.21
C VAL A 28 -6.68 -4.95 -1.14
N GLU A 29 -8.01 -5.02 -1.18
CA GLU A 29 -8.79 -4.74 -2.38
C GLU A 29 -9.58 -3.44 -2.24
N CYS A 30 -9.64 -2.67 -3.32
CA CYS A 30 -10.44 -1.46 -3.42
C CYS A 30 -10.98 -1.33 -4.85
N CYS A 31 -12.25 -0.94 -5.00
CA CYS A 31 -12.93 -0.87 -6.31
C CYS A 31 -12.94 -2.20 -7.09
N GLY A 32 -12.94 -3.34 -6.40
CA GLY A 32 -12.92 -4.67 -7.02
C GLY A 32 -11.57 -5.08 -7.63
N GLN A 33 -10.47 -4.41 -7.23
CA GLN A 33 -9.12 -4.71 -7.68
C GLN A 33 -8.13 -4.70 -6.51
N GLU A 34 -7.07 -5.51 -6.61
CA GLU A 34 -5.98 -5.53 -5.63
C GLU A 34 -5.22 -4.19 -5.64
N MET A 35 -5.09 -3.56 -4.47
CA MET A 35 -4.35 -2.31 -4.29
C MET A 35 -2.84 -2.56 -4.37
N LYS A 36 -2.10 -1.59 -4.91
CA LYS A 36 -0.64 -1.67 -5.05
C LYS A 36 0.07 -1.03 -3.87
N ILE A 37 1.19 -1.60 -3.43
CA ILE A 37 2.02 -0.98 -2.40
C ILE A 37 2.64 0.30 -2.98
N LYS A 38 2.33 1.42 -2.34
CA LYS A 38 2.97 2.72 -2.57
C LYS A 38 4.30 2.71 -1.82
N GLU A 39 5.35 2.30 -2.51
CA GLU A 39 6.71 2.40 -1.98
C GLU A 39 7.04 3.88 -1.76
N ALA A 40 7.47 4.22 -0.54
CA ALA A 40 8.04 5.52 -0.28
C ALA A 40 9.31 5.63 -1.12
N LYS A 41 9.34 6.59 -2.05
CA LYS A 41 10.56 6.88 -2.79
C LYS A 41 11.62 7.22 -1.73
N PRO A 42 12.78 6.53 -1.70
CA PRO A 42 13.83 6.88 -0.76
C PRO A 42 14.10 8.37 -0.98
N LEU A 43 13.96 9.16 0.08
CA LEU A 43 14.36 10.56 0.03
C LEU A 43 15.82 10.55 -0.42
N PRO A 44 16.19 11.35 -1.43
CA PRO A 44 17.60 11.50 -1.76
C PRO A 44 18.28 11.94 -0.46
N SER A 45 19.25 11.15 0.01
CA SER A 45 20.09 11.55 1.14
C SER A 45 20.66 12.93 0.79
N SER A 46 20.19 13.96 1.49
CA SER A 46 20.79 15.27 1.45
C SER A 46 22.13 15.18 2.18
N ASP A 47 23.21 15.27 1.41
CA ASP A 47 24.56 15.64 1.87
C ASP A 47 24.55 17.07 2.42
#